data_AF-A0A2A2N7A8-F1
#
_entry.id   AF-A0A2A2N7A8-F1
#
_cell.length_a   1.000
_cell.length_b   1.000
_cell.length_c   1.000
_cell.angle_alpha   90.00
_cell.angle_beta   90.00
_cell.angle_gamma   90.00
#
_symmetry.space_group_name_H-M   'P 1'
#
loop_
_entity.id
_entity.type
_entity.pdbx_description
1 polymer ?
#
loop_
_entity_poly.entity_id
_entity_poly.type
_entity_poly.pdbx_seq_one_letter_code
_entity_poly.pdbx_strand_id
1 'polypeptide(L)'
;MEFLFVLLYRTKGYIDESLAGIDKSALDPSIPSLFCQCVTWGKLHPKGFHIVHDDSHAISQKADLYAKFMDWTQDDIEIGDDRRTFNLPLKARSLQFGDSTQYPQLQVADIIASSVAYWAGGIASGETEDYFFKELDGLNLSRLLTSNVIWPTQKVTPKELGTVHNGGSNAADTVAEFLKAAGT
;
A
#
# COMPACT_ATOMS: atom_id res chain seq x y z
N MET A 1 -26.03 14.52 15.05
CA MET A 1 -26.01 13.64 13.86
C MET A 1 -26.56 14.33 12.61
N GLU A 2 -27.68 15.06 12.68
CA GLU A 2 -28.30 15.77 11.54
C GLU A 2 -27.33 16.66 10.73
N PHE A 3 -26.45 17.39 11.42
CA PHE A 3 -25.49 18.31 10.78
C PHE A 3 -24.45 17.61 9.90
N LEU A 4 -24.04 16.38 10.28
CA LEU A 4 -23.06 15.59 9.52
C LEU A 4 -23.65 15.10 8.19
N PHE A 5 -24.91 14.67 8.21
CA PHE A 5 -25.63 14.24 7.01
C PHE A 5 -25.86 15.39 6.04
N VAL A 6 -26.16 16.60 6.54
CA VAL A 6 -26.30 17.79 5.70
C VAL A 6 -24.98 18.16 5.02
N LEU A 7 -23.85 18.06 5.73
CA LEU A 7 -22.53 18.28 5.15
C LEU A 7 -22.22 17.25 4.06
N LEU A 8 -22.37 15.95 4.35
CA LEU A 8 -22.14 14.87 3.38
C LEU A 8 -23.03 14.99 2.14
N TYR A 9 -24.30 15.38 2.31
CA TYR A 9 -25.22 15.57 1.19
C TYR A 9 -24.84 16.79 0.34
N ARG A 10 -24.45 17.90 0.98
CA ARG A 10 -24.02 19.12 0.27
C ARG A 10 -22.67 18.94 -0.43
N THR A 11 -21.77 18.09 0.09
CA THR A 11 -20.46 17.83 -0.53
C THR A 11 -20.54 16.86 -1.70
N LYS A 12 -21.64 16.10 -1.87
CA LYS A 12 -21.81 15.14 -2.96
C LYS A 12 -21.58 15.75 -4.34
N GLY A 13 -22.06 16.97 -4.59
CA GLY A 13 -21.87 17.66 -5.88
C GLY A 13 -20.42 18.05 -6.17
N TYR A 14 -19.59 18.21 -5.14
CA TYR A 14 -18.17 18.54 -5.28
C TYR A 14 -17.30 17.31 -5.52
N ILE A 15 -17.79 16.10 -5.23
CA ILE A 15 -17.04 14.86 -5.45
C ILE A 15 -16.79 14.66 -6.94
N ASP A 16 -17.84 14.80 -7.76
CA ASP A 16 -17.75 14.59 -9.21
C ASP A 16 -16.80 15.62 -9.86
N GLU A 17 -16.83 16.87 -9.39
CA GLU A 17 -15.90 17.93 -9.84
C GLU A 17 -14.46 17.65 -9.38
N SER A 18 -14.26 17.28 -8.12
CA SER A 18 -12.93 17.05 -7.54
C SER A 18 -12.24 15.82 -8.14
N LEU A 19 -13.03 14.84 -8.60
CA LEU A 19 -12.54 13.61 -9.23
C LEU A 19 -12.55 13.70 -10.77
N ALA A 20 -12.95 14.84 -11.34
CA ALA A 20 -12.99 15.02 -12.79
C ALA A 20 -11.59 14.85 -13.39
N GLY A 21 -11.44 13.91 -14.32
CA GLY A 21 -10.15 13.61 -14.95
C GLY A 21 -9.21 12.72 -14.12
N ILE A 22 -9.61 12.33 -12.90
CA ILE A 22 -8.90 11.32 -12.11
C ILE A 22 -9.34 9.94 -12.58
N ASP A 23 -8.37 9.09 -12.92
CA ASP A 23 -8.64 7.71 -13.29
C ASP A 23 -9.33 6.95 -12.14
N LYS A 24 -10.36 6.14 -12.45
CA LYS A 24 -11.17 5.48 -11.42
C LYS A 24 -10.38 4.52 -10.55
N SER A 25 -9.29 3.94 -11.07
CA SER A 25 -8.40 3.08 -10.30
C SER A 25 -7.37 3.84 -9.47
N ALA A 26 -7.26 5.17 -9.60
CA ALA A 26 -6.23 5.95 -8.92
C ALA A 26 -6.33 5.90 -7.38
N LEU A 27 -7.52 5.60 -6.85
CA LEU A 27 -7.78 5.44 -5.42
C LEU A 27 -7.90 3.97 -4.99
N ASP A 28 -7.59 3.02 -5.89
CA ASP A 28 -7.60 1.60 -5.54
C ASP A 28 -6.48 1.31 -4.53
N PRO A 29 -6.81 0.78 -3.33
CA PRO A 29 -5.83 0.57 -2.27
C PRO A 29 -4.78 -0.49 -2.62
N SER A 30 -5.04 -1.37 -3.60
CA SER A 30 -4.07 -2.38 -4.03
C SER A 30 -2.78 -1.77 -4.59
N ILE A 31 -2.87 -0.61 -5.24
CA ILE A 31 -1.72 0.11 -5.82
C ILE A 31 -0.75 0.56 -4.71
N PRO A 32 -1.13 1.41 -3.74
CA PRO A 32 -0.21 1.76 -2.66
C PRO A 32 0.18 0.55 -1.80
N SER A 33 -0.66 -0.48 -1.66
CA SER A 33 -0.32 -1.72 -0.96
C SER A 33 0.85 -2.46 -1.61
N LEU A 34 0.79 -2.72 -2.93
CA LEU A 34 1.89 -3.37 -3.65
C LEU A 34 3.17 -2.53 -3.59
N PHE A 35 3.06 -1.20 -3.72
CA PHE A 35 4.21 -0.30 -3.57
C PHE A 35 4.88 -0.46 -2.19
N CYS A 36 4.09 -0.42 -1.12
CA CYS A 36 4.58 -0.58 0.25
C CYS A 36 5.22 -1.97 0.51
N GLN A 37 4.64 -3.03 -0.08
CA GLN A 37 5.21 -4.36 -0.04
C GLN A 37 6.57 -4.39 -0.73
N CYS A 38 6.70 -3.77 -1.91
CA CYS A 38 7.97 -3.68 -2.63
C CYS A 38 9.03 -2.93 -1.81
N VAL A 39 8.67 -1.83 -1.16
CA VAL A 39 9.58 -1.07 -0.27
C VAL A 39 10.05 -1.95 0.89
N THR A 40 9.14 -2.67 1.54
CA THR A 40 9.46 -3.55 2.68
C THR A 40 10.36 -4.71 2.26
N TRP A 41 10.02 -5.37 1.15
CA TRP A 41 10.82 -6.46 0.59
C TRP A 41 12.19 -5.98 0.10
N GLY A 42 12.30 -4.76 -0.41
CA GLY A 42 13.58 -4.18 -0.81
C GLY A 42 14.57 -4.03 0.34
N LYS A 43 14.08 -3.79 1.57
CA LYS A 43 14.91 -3.78 2.78
C LYS A 43 15.44 -5.18 3.13
N LEU A 44 14.64 -6.21 2.90
CA LEU A 44 15.02 -7.62 3.15
C LEU A 44 15.87 -8.22 2.04
N HIS A 45 15.67 -7.74 0.81
CA HIS A 45 16.29 -8.24 -0.42
C HIS A 45 16.93 -7.10 -1.20
N PRO A 46 18.03 -6.50 -0.70
CA PRO A 46 18.67 -5.34 -1.34
C PRO A 46 19.28 -5.68 -2.71
N LYS A 47 19.56 -6.97 -2.97
CA LYS A 47 19.99 -7.46 -4.30
C LYS A 47 18.84 -7.56 -5.31
N GLY A 48 17.62 -7.26 -4.88
CA GLY A 48 16.40 -7.28 -5.67
C GLY A 48 15.71 -8.63 -5.74
N PHE A 49 14.47 -8.60 -6.25
CA PHE A 49 13.55 -9.75 -6.29
C PHE A 49 12.61 -9.65 -7.51
N HIS A 50 12.05 -10.78 -7.92
CA HIS A 50 11.06 -10.86 -9.00
C HIS A 50 9.66 -10.98 -8.41
N ILE A 51 8.70 -10.22 -8.93
CA ILE A 51 7.31 -10.25 -8.49
C ILE A 51 6.49 -11.08 -9.48
N VAL A 52 5.73 -12.03 -8.93
CA VAL A 52 4.58 -12.65 -9.59
C VAL A 52 3.36 -12.16 -8.83
N HIS A 53 2.41 -11.55 -9.53
CA HIS A 53 1.18 -11.00 -8.98
C HIS A 53 -0.02 -11.69 -9.66
N ASP A 54 -1.11 -11.86 -8.92
CA ASP A 54 -2.40 -12.24 -9.51
C ASP A 54 -2.80 -11.22 -10.59
N ASP A 55 -3.56 -11.63 -11.60
CA ASP A 55 -4.03 -10.77 -12.69
C ASP A 55 -5.14 -9.80 -12.21
N SER A 56 -4.75 -8.90 -11.32
CA SER A 56 -5.58 -7.82 -10.82
C SER A 56 -5.63 -6.69 -11.83
N HIS A 57 -6.83 -6.42 -12.32
CA HIS A 57 -7.09 -5.34 -13.28
C HIS A 57 -6.58 -3.96 -12.82
N ALA A 58 -6.63 -3.67 -11.51
CA ALA A 58 -6.14 -2.38 -10.99
C ALA A 58 -4.61 -2.26 -11.09
N ILE A 59 -3.88 -3.34 -10.79
CA ILE A 59 -2.41 -3.35 -10.85
C ILE A 59 -1.91 -3.43 -12.28
N SER A 60 -2.55 -4.24 -13.14
CA SER A 60 -2.15 -4.39 -14.54
C SER A 60 -2.27 -3.07 -15.31
N GLN A 61 -3.29 -2.25 -15.03
CA GLN A 61 -3.41 -0.89 -15.58
C GLN A 61 -2.30 0.09 -15.15
N LYS A 62 -1.57 -0.22 -14.07
CA LYS A 62 -0.47 0.59 -13.55
C LYS A 62 0.90 -0.05 -13.79
N ALA A 63 0.99 -1.10 -14.60
CA ALA A 63 2.26 -1.79 -14.87
C ALA A 63 3.37 -0.85 -15.36
N ASP A 64 3.05 0.08 -16.27
CA ASP A 64 4.00 1.08 -16.77
C ASP A 64 4.51 2.03 -15.68
N LEU A 65 3.64 2.39 -14.73
CA LEU A 65 4.02 3.21 -13.59
C LEU A 65 4.99 2.44 -12.67
N TYR A 66 4.71 1.16 -12.41
CA TYR A 66 5.64 0.31 -11.65
C TYR A 66 6.96 0.12 -12.39
N ALA A 67 6.96 -0.02 -13.72
CA ALA A 67 8.19 -0.13 -14.51
C ALA A 67 9.10 1.09 -14.28
N LYS A 68 8.52 2.30 -14.24
CA LYS A 68 9.26 3.54 -13.90
C LYS A 68 9.80 3.51 -12.48
N PHE A 69 8.99 3.06 -11.51
CA PHE A 69 9.46 2.89 -10.13
C PHE A 69 10.56 1.84 -9.98
N MET A 70 10.64 0.87 -10.89
CA MET A 70 11.62 -0.22 -10.92
C MET A 70 12.78 0.07 -11.88
N ASP A 71 12.96 1.31 -12.34
CA ASP A 71 14.04 1.65 -13.25
C ASP A 71 15.37 1.82 -12.48
N TRP A 72 16.19 0.77 -12.51
CA TRP A 72 17.49 0.71 -11.84
C TRP A 72 18.60 1.50 -12.55
N THR A 73 18.32 2.15 -13.69
CA THR A 73 19.30 3.02 -14.34
C THR A 73 19.41 4.38 -13.64
N GLN A 74 18.42 4.73 -12.82
CA GLN A 74 18.40 5.96 -12.01
C GLN A 74 19.14 5.79 -10.69
N ASP A 75 19.54 6.93 -10.11
CA ASP A 75 20.21 6.98 -8.82
C ASP A 75 19.28 6.55 -7.67
N ASP A 76 19.87 5.90 -6.67
CA ASP A 76 19.19 5.57 -5.43
C ASP A 76 18.91 6.85 -4.62
N ILE A 77 17.64 7.16 -4.41
CA ILE A 77 17.18 8.32 -3.63
C ILE A 77 16.29 7.88 -2.46
N GLU A 78 16.49 8.50 -1.30
CA GLU A 78 15.57 8.39 -0.16
C GLU A 78 14.54 9.51 -0.24
N ILE A 79 13.26 9.16 -0.10
CA ILE A 79 12.11 10.05 -0.25
C ILE A 79 11.25 10.00 1.00
N GLY A 80 10.75 11.17 1.41
CA GLY A 80 9.75 11.31 2.47
C GLY A 80 10.29 12.00 3.71
N ASP A 81 9.47 11.99 4.77
CA ASP A 81 9.78 12.56 6.07
C ASP A 81 9.48 11.56 7.20
N ASP A 82 10.14 11.79 8.34
CA ASP A 82 9.88 11.08 9.60
C ASP A 82 9.99 9.54 9.44
N ARG A 83 8.97 8.77 9.85
CA ARG A 83 8.92 7.31 9.73
C ARG A 83 8.39 6.83 8.38
N ARG A 84 8.05 7.76 7.47
CA ARG A 84 7.42 7.51 6.17
C ARG A 84 8.44 7.67 5.04
N THR A 85 9.68 7.27 5.29
CA THR A 85 10.73 7.28 4.27
C THR A 85 10.78 5.96 3.50
N PHE A 86 11.09 6.05 2.22
CA PHE A 86 11.30 4.92 1.32
C PHE A 86 12.35 5.25 0.27
N ASN A 87 12.91 4.22 -0.36
CA ASN A 87 13.96 4.38 -1.36
C ASN A 87 13.41 4.03 -2.75
N LEU A 88 13.77 4.84 -3.72
CA LEU A 88 13.61 4.55 -5.14
C LEU A 88 14.99 4.47 -5.81
N PRO A 89 15.13 3.70 -6.91
CA PRO A 89 14.15 2.76 -7.48
C PRO A 89 13.79 1.61 -6.53
N LEU A 90 12.56 1.10 -6.68
CA LEU A 90 12.10 -0.10 -5.99
C LEU A 90 13.03 -1.26 -6.34
N LYS A 91 13.38 -2.08 -5.35
CA LYS A 91 14.28 -3.23 -5.57
C LYS A 91 13.59 -4.42 -6.27
N ALA A 92 12.38 -4.25 -6.77
CA ALA A 92 11.75 -5.21 -7.66
C ALA A 92 12.41 -5.15 -9.06
N ARG A 93 12.69 -6.31 -9.65
CA ARG A 93 13.38 -6.45 -10.95
C ARG A 93 12.42 -6.74 -12.11
N SER A 94 11.25 -7.28 -11.80
CA SER A 94 10.20 -7.57 -12.77
C SER A 94 8.86 -7.66 -12.06
N LEU A 95 7.80 -7.33 -12.79
CA LEU A 95 6.42 -7.56 -12.41
C LEU A 95 5.77 -8.44 -13.48
N GLN A 96 5.40 -9.66 -13.12
CA GLN A 96 4.70 -10.61 -13.98
C GLN A 96 3.31 -10.85 -13.42
N PHE A 97 2.32 -10.98 -14.31
CA PHE A 97 0.95 -11.32 -13.99
C PHE A 97 0.67 -12.76 -14.38
N GLY A 98 -0.10 -13.47 -13.57
CA GLY A 98 -0.54 -14.84 -13.86
C GLY A 98 -1.52 -15.34 -12.83
N ASP A 99 -1.90 -16.61 -12.96
CA ASP A 99 -2.87 -17.25 -12.07
C ASP A 99 -2.26 -18.40 -11.26
N SER A 100 -3.04 -18.94 -10.32
CA SER A 100 -2.61 -20.03 -9.44
C SER A 100 -2.40 -21.38 -10.15
N THR A 101 -2.89 -21.54 -11.38
CA THR A 101 -2.63 -22.74 -12.19
C THR A 101 -1.20 -22.71 -12.77
N GLN A 102 -0.70 -21.52 -13.08
CA GLN A 102 0.66 -21.29 -13.57
C GLN A 102 1.67 -21.10 -12.42
N TYR A 103 1.23 -20.45 -11.35
CA TYR A 103 2.07 -20.01 -10.24
C TYR A 103 1.46 -20.43 -8.89
N PRO A 104 1.73 -21.65 -8.39
CA PRO A 104 1.15 -22.15 -7.15
C PRO A 104 1.41 -21.27 -5.92
N GLN A 105 2.50 -20.48 -5.92
CA GLN A 105 2.76 -19.52 -4.84
C GLN A 105 1.67 -18.44 -4.70
N LEU A 106 0.90 -18.14 -5.75
CA LEU A 106 -0.23 -17.21 -5.67
C LEU A 106 -1.33 -17.76 -4.75
N GLN A 107 -1.58 -19.07 -4.79
CA GLN A 107 -2.54 -19.70 -3.88
C GLN A 107 -2.10 -19.61 -2.41
N VAL A 108 -0.79 -19.69 -2.15
CA VAL A 108 -0.25 -19.50 -0.79
C VAL A 108 -0.44 -18.04 -0.35
N ALA A 109 -0.21 -17.08 -1.24
CA ALA A 109 -0.45 -15.67 -0.96
C ALA A 109 -1.94 -15.41 -0.64
N ASP A 110 -2.87 -16.01 -1.38
CA ASP A 110 -4.31 -15.88 -1.15
C ASP A 110 -4.73 -16.42 0.22
N ILE A 111 -4.18 -17.56 0.64
CA ILE A 111 -4.46 -18.12 1.98
C ILE A 111 -3.98 -17.16 3.06
N ILE A 112 -2.75 -16.63 2.94
CA ILE A 112 -2.20 -15.69 3.91
C ILE A 112 -3.03 -14.40 3.95
N ALA A 113 -3.34 -13.83 2.78
CA ALA A 113 -4.13 -12.61 2.66
C ALA A 113 -5.54 -12.80 3.25
N SER A 114 -6.19 -13.93 2.97
CA SER A 114 -7.51 -14.26 3.48
C SER A 114 -7.50 -14.46 5.00
N SER A 115 -6.49 -15.13 5.55
CA SER A 115 -6.31 -15.26 7.00
C SER A 115 -6.12 -13.91 7.68
N VAL A 116 -5.28 -13.03 7.11
CA VAL A 116 -5.06 -11.67 7.64
C VAL A 116 -6.34 -10.84 7.55
N ALA A 117 -7.08 -10.91 6.45
CA ALA A 117 -8.34 -10.19 6.28
C ALA A 117 -9.41 -10.66 7.28
N TYR A 118 -9.54 -11.97 7.47
CA TYR A 118 -10.47 -12.54 8.46
C TYR A 118 -10.11 -12.10 9.88
N TRP A 119 -8.83 -12.23 10.26
CA TRP A 119 -8.34 -11.79 11.57
C TRP A 119 -8.55 -10.28 11.79
N ALA A 120 -8.17 -9.44 10.83
CA ALA A 120 -8.37 -8.00 10.93
C ALA A 120 -9.86 -7.62 11.06
N GLY A 121 -10.74 -8.30 10.32
CA GLY A 121 -12.19 -8.16 10.45
C GLY A 121 -12.66 -8.48 11.88
N GLY A 122 -12.18 -9.58 12.46
CA GLY A 122 -12.48 -9.97 13.84
C GLY A 122 -12.00 -8.94 14.86
N ILE A 123 -10.79 -8.38 14.70
CA ILE A 123 -10.30 -7.29 15.56
C ILE A 123 -11.21 -6.06 15.46
N ALA A 124 -11.63 -5.70 14.24
CA ALA A 124 -12.49 -4.53 14.03
C ALA A 124 -13.90 -4.69 14.62
N SER A 125 -14.44 -5.91 14.65
CA SER A 125 -15.75 -6.21 15.25
C SER A 125 -15.70 -6.51 16.74
N GLY A 126 -14.51 -6.66 17.33
CA GLY A 126 -14.34 -7.10 18.71
C GLY A 126 -14.69 -8.58 18.92
N GLU A 127 -14.34 -9.43 17.95
CA GLU A 127 -14.53 -10.89 18.01
C GLU A 127 -13.75 -11.49 19.19
N THR A 128 -14.39 -12.40 19.93
CA THR A 128 -13.79 -13.07 21.11
C THR A 128 -14.16 -14.54 21.24
N GLU A 129 -15.04 -15.07 20.39
CA GLU A 129 -15.64 -16.39 20.53
C GLU A 129 -15.18 -17.36 19.45
N ASP A 130 -15.10 -16.92 18.20
CA ASP A 130 -14.80 -17.77 17.06
C ASP A 130 -13.45 -18.49 17.20
N TYR A 131 -13.48 -19.82 17.00
CA TYR A 131 -12.31 -20.67 17.17
C TYR A 131 -11.21 -20.34 16.15
N PHE A 132 -11.57 -20.13 14.89
CA PHE A 132 -10.60 -19.84 13.84
C PHE A 132 -9.94 -18.48 14.07
N PHE A 133 -10.69 -17.47 14.47
CA PHE A 133 -10.17 -16.17 14.89
C PHE A 133 -9.16 -16.32 16.03
N LYS A 134 -9.48 -17.06 17.10
CA LYS A 134 -8.58 -17.28 18.24
C LYS A 134 -7.26 -17.92 17.84
N GLU A 135 -7.32 -18.93 16.97
CA GLU A 135 -6.11 -19.56 16.44
C GLU A 135 -5.27 -18.55 15.64
N LEU A 136 -5.89 -17.77 14.75
CA LEU A 136 -5.19 -16.73 13.98
C LEU A 136 -4.61 -15.62 14.86
N ASP A 137 -5.33 -15.17 15.89
CA ASP A 137 -4.87 -14.16 16.83
C ASP A 137 -3.64 -14.64 17.60
N GLY A 138 -3.61 -15.92 17.98
CA GLY A 138 -2.46 -16.59 18.58
C GLY A 138 -1.21 -16.64 17.69
N LEU A 139 -1.33 -16.50 16.37
CA LEU A 139 -0.20 -16.54 15.43
C LEU A 139 0.57 -15.21 15.31
N ASN A 140 0.10 -14.16 16.00
CA ASN A 140 0.67 -12.81 15.92
C ASN A 140 0.82 -12.32 14.47
N LEU A 141 -0.28 -12.37 13.71
CA LEU A 141 -0.31 -11.99 12.28
C LEU A 141 0.09 -10.53 12.03
N SER A 142 0.03 -9.67 13.05
CA SER A 142 0.50 -8.28 12.99
C SER A 142 1.93 -8.14 12.45
N ARG A 143 2.79 -9.15 12.67
CA ARG A 143 4.17 -9.18 12.18
C ARG A 143 4.31 -9.29 10.65
N LEU A 144 3.25 -9.76 9.98
CA LEU A 144 3.20 -9.89 8.52
C LEU A 144 2.75 -8.59 7.85
N LEU A 145 2.26 -7.63 8.63
CA LEU A 145 1.83 -6.35 8.12
C LEU A 145 3.04 -5.43 7.89
N THR A 146 2.96 -4.59 6.86
CA THR A 146 4.01 -3.60 6.58
C THR A 146 3.99 -2.47 7.62
N SER A 147 5.06 -1.68 7.73
CA SER A 147 5.09 -0.51 8.64
C SER A 147 4.04 0.56 8.31
N ASN A 148 3.37 0.46 7.15
CA ASN A 148 2.40 1.43 6.64
C ASN A 148 0.95 0.99 6.90
N VAL A 149 0.68 0.15 7.90
CA VAL A 149 -0.70 -0.17 8.30
C VAL A 149 -1.45 1.11 8.65
N ILE A 150 -2.59 1.29 7.99
CA ILE A 150 -3.57 2.33 8.34
C ILE A 150 -4.67 1.65 9.16
N TRP A 151 -4.58 1.78 10.49
CA TRP A 151 -5.62 1.31 11.40
C TRP A 151 -6.29 2.50 12.09
N PRO A 152 -7.62 2.52 12.26
CA PRO A 152 -8.31 3.57 12.99
C PRO A 152 -7.71 3.75 14.39
N THR A 153 -7.41 4.99 14.74
CA THR A 153 -6.82 5.34 16.03
C THR A 153 -7.38 6.66 16.53
N GLN A 154 -7.44 6.81 17.86
CA GLN A 154 -7.82 8.08 18.51
C GLN A 154 -6.64 9.04 18.64
N LYS A 155 -5.43 8.63 18.22
CA LYS A 155 -4.23 9.47 18.21
C LYS A 155 -4.39 10.55 17.14
N VAL A 156 -4.29 11.82 17.53
CA VAL A 156 -4.53 12.96 16.64
C VAL A 156 -3.38 13.97 16.60
N THR A 157 -2.49 13.96 17.60
CA THR A 157 -1.33 14.87 17.60
C THR A 157 -0.12 14.24 16.90
N PRO A 158 0.78 15.05 16.31
CA PRO A 158 2.02 14.54 15.71
C PRO A 158 2.84 13.69 16.68
N LYS A 159 2.87 14.06 17.97
CA LYS A 159 3.56 13.30 19.02
C LYS A 159 2.93 11.94 19.28
N GLU A 160 1.60 11.87 19.40
CA GLU A 160 0.87 10.60 19.61
C GLU A 160 1.03 9.65 18.43
N LEU A 161 1.09 10.21 17.22
CA LEU A 161 1.33 9.48 15.99
C LEU A 161 2.80 9.11 15.78
N GLY A 162 3.72 9.57 16.65
CA GLY A 162 5.16 9.31 16.50
C GLY A 162 5.74 9.96 15.26
N THR A 163 5.24 11.16 14.91
CA THR A 163 5.55 11.92 13.69
C THR A 163 6.18 13.29 13.95
N VAL A 164 6.83 13.44 15.11
CA VAL A 164 7.56 14.69 15.43
C VAL A 164 8.92 14.62 14.77
N HIS A 165 9.05 15.24 13.61
CA HIS A 165 10.30 15.32 12.87
C HIS A 165 10.49 16.70 12.24
N ASN A 166 11.75 17.10 12.11
CA ASN A 166 12.16 18.32 11.41
C ASN A 166 13.08 17.90 10.25
N GLY A 167 12.57 17.89 9.02
CA GLY A 167 13.32 17.50 7.82
C GLY A 167 12.55 16.53 6.93
N GLY A 168 13.16 16.16 5.81
CA GLY A 168 12.57 15.29 4.79
C GLY A 168 12.31 16.01 3.47
N SER A 169 11.96 15.23 2.45
CA SER A 169 11.54 15.74 1.14
C SER A 169 10.03 15.60 0.98
N ASN A 170 9.41 16.53 0.25
CA ASN A 170 8.02 16.36 -0.14
C ASN A 170 7.92 15.14 -1.06
N ALA A 171 7.35 14.04 -0.55
CA ALA A 171 7.27 12.79 -1.28
C ALA A 171 6.56 12.93 -2.63
N ALA A 172 5.53 13.78 -2.73
CA ALA A 172 4.82 13.98 -3.98
C ALA A 172 5.70 14.65 -5.03
N ASP A 173 6.41 15.72 -4.65
CA ASP A 173 7.28 16.46 -5.56
C ASP A 173 8.47 15.59 -6.00
N THR A 174 9.15 14.94 -5.05
CA THR A 174 10.31 14.10 -5.34
C THR A 174 9.94 12.86 -6.15
N VAL A 175 8.79 12.23 -5.91
CA VAL A 175 8.29 11.14 -6.75
C VAL A 175 7.98 11.63 -8.16
N ALA A 176 7.37 12.82 -8.31
CA ALA A 176 7.10 13.38 -9.62
C ALA A 176 8.40 13.66 -10.41
N GLU A 177 9.42 14.19 -9.75
CA GLU A 177 10.75 14.40 -10.35
C GLU A 177 11.41 13.08 -10.76
N PHE A 178 11.39 12.07 -9.89
CA PHE A 178 11.88 10.73 -10.19
C PHE A 178 11.17 10.12 -11.40
N LEU A 179 9.83 10.14 -11.41
CA LEU A 179 9.03 9.59 -12.51
C LEU A 179 9.22 10.35 -13.83
N LYS A 180 9.60 11.63 -13.78
CA LYS A 180 9.95 12.44 -14.95
C LYS A 180 11.32 12.04 -15.50
N ALA A 181 12.28 11.68 -14.64
CA ALA A 181 13.59 11.19 -15.04
C ALA A 181 13.53 9.77 -15.63
N ALA A 182 12.58 8.94 -15.16
CA ALA A 182 12.29 7.58 -15.64
C ALA A 182 11.73 7.50 -17.08
N GLY A 183 11.76 8.59 -17.84
CA GLY A 183 11.04 8.76 -19.10
C GLY A 183 11.81 9.51 -20.19
N THR A 184 12.76 8.81 -20.82
CA THR A 184 12.92 8.68 -22.28
C THR A 184 13.15 7.22 -22.62
#